data_AF-A0A7J3W7S9-F1
#
_entry.id   AF-A0A7J3W7S9-F1
#
_cell.length_a   1.000
_cell.length_b   1.000
_cell.length_c   1.000
_cell.angle_alpha   90.00
_cell.angle_beta   90.00
_cell.angle_gamma   90.00
#
_symmetry.space_group_name_H-M   'P 1'
#
loop_
_entity.id
_entity.type
_entity.pdbx_description
1 polymer ?
#
loop_
_entity_poly.entity_id
_entity_poly.type
_entity_poly.pdbx_seq_one_letter_code
_entity_poly.pdbx_strand_id
1 'polypeptide(L)'
;MELSNHPYVGVCWNSNETDLINGSIRESFNMLRNWIKSVHIHELYDKNYPYRELFQLLKDANYNRYCLAEIDESPDPERIMRYYKALWEELTK
;
A
#
# COMPACT_ATOMS: atom_id res chain seq x y z
N MET A 1 11.60 9.65 12.48
CA MET A 1 12.54 8.55 12.18
C MET A 1 13.98 8.90 12.51
N GLU A 2 14.40 10.13 12.21
CA GLU A 2 15.74 10.62 12.56
C GLU A 2 15.98 10.70 14.07
N LEU A 3 14.99 11.15 14.84
CA LEU A 3 15.08 11.18 16.31
C LEU A 3 15.11 9.78 16.94
N SER A 4 14.33 8.84 16.40
CA SER A 4 14.31 7.46 16.92
C SER A 4 15.56 6.67 16.54
N ASN A 5 16.12 6.92 15.34
CA ASN A 5 17.37 6.35 14.81
C ASN A 5 17.59 4.86 15.14
N HIS A 6 16.55 4.04 14.98
CA HIS A 6 16.58 2.64 15.39
C HIS A 6 16.12 1.73 14.24
N PRO A 7 16.87 0.66 13.91
CA PRO A 7 16.63 -0.15 12.71
C PRO A 7 15.30 -0.92 12.72
N TYR A 8 14.74 -1.15 13.91
CA TYR A 8 13.46 -1.83 14.12
C TYR A 8 12.25 -0.88 14.20
N VAL A 9 12.48 0.43 14.15
CA VAL A 9 11.40 1.42 14.07
C VAL A 9 11.18 1.76 12.60
N GLY A 10 9.93 1.94 12.19
CA GLY A 10 9.56 2.34 10.84
C GLY A 10 8.11 2.80 10.78
N VAL A 11 7.65 3.08 9.58
CA VAL A 11 6.28 3.55 9.33
C VAL A 11 5.44 2.47 8.66
N CYS A 12 4.14 2.50 8.95
CA CYS A 12 3.14 1.80 8.17
C CYS A 12 2.60 2.76 7.11
N TRP A 13 2.62 2.35 5.84
CA TRP A 13 1.89 3.05 4.79
C TRP A 13 0.46 2.52 4.75
N ASN A 14 -0.55 3.35 5.05
CA ASN A 14 -1.92 2.87 5.29
C ASN A 14 -2.91 3.15 4.14
N SER A 15 -2.41 3.49 2.95
CA SER A 15 -3.27 3.80 1.79
C SER A 15 -4.39 4.82 2.06
N ASN A 16 -4.10 5.86 2.84
CA ASN A 16 -5.09 6.86 3.24
C ASN A 16 -5.27 7.94 2.15
N GLU A 17 -6.50 8.44 1.99
CA GLU A 17 -6.78 9.55 1.06
C GLU A 17 -6.01 10.83 1.42
N THR A 18 -5.66 11.03 2.70
CA THR A 18 -4.88 12.18 3.16
C THR A 18 -3.47 12.24 2.57
N ASP A 19 -2.96 11.11 2.06
CA ASP A 19 -1.64 11.04 1.42
C ASP A 19 -1.67 11.52 -0.04
N LEU A 20 -2.87 11.77 -0.60
CA LEU A 20 -3.07 12.24 -1.97
C LEU A 20 -2.78 13.73 -2.11
N ILE A 21 -1.91 14.05 -3.06
CA ILE A 21 -1.63 15.42 -3.50
C ILE A 21 -1.93 15.46 -5.00
N ASN A 22 -2.99 16.18 -5.37
CA ASN A 22 -3.49 16.26 -6.75
C ASN A 22 -3.71 14.88 -7.42
N GLY A 23 -4.21 13.90 -6.64
CA GLY A 23 -4.51 12.55 -7.14
C GLY A 23 -3.31 11.61 -7.24
N SER A 24 -2.12 12.02 -6.81
CA SER A 24 -0.93 11.18 -6.72
C SER A 24 -0.45 11.06 -5.28
N ILE A 25 0.17 9.92 -4.96
CA ILE A 25 0.79 9.68 -3.65
C ILE A 25 2.31 9.81 -3.69
N ARG A 26 2.89 10.09 -4.86
CA ARG A 26 4.35 10.05 -5.08
C ARG A 26 5.13 10.96 -4.15
N GLU A 27 4.63 12.18 -3.93
CA GLU A 27 5.28 13.15 -3.06
C GLU A 27 5.33 12.64 -1.62
N SER A 28 4.17 12.32 -1.03
CA SER A 28 4.04 11.75 0.31
C SER A 28 4.84 10.45 0.47
N PHE A 29 4.80 9.55 -0.53
CA PHE A 29 5.56 8.31 -0.53
C PHE A 29 7.07 8.55 -0.51
N ASN A 30 7.56 9.49 -1.31
CA ASN A 30 9.00 9.80 -1.37
C ASN A 30 9.53 10.36 -0.05
N MET A 31 8.70 11.03 0.75
CA MET A 31 9.09 11.45 2.09
C MET A 31 9.31 10.27 3.03
N LEU A 32 8.58 9.16 2.86
CA LEU A 32 8.53 8.05 3.81
C LEU A 32 9.27 6.79 3.35
N ARG A 33 9.55 6.65 2.05
CA ARG A 33 10.04 5.43 1.37
C ARG A 33 11.12 4.65 2.11
N ASN A 34 12.08 5.34 2.75
CA ASN A 34 13.22 4.70 3.41
C ASN A 34 12.85 4.05 4.75
N TRP A 35 11.69 4.36 5.30
CA TRP A 35 11.23 3.92 6.61
C TRP A 35 10.01 3.00 6.56
N ILE A 36 9.43 2.76 5.37
CA ILE A 36 8.25 1.90 5.22
C ILE A 36 8.62 0.46 5.60
N LYS A 37 7.92 -0.08 6.60
CA LYS A 37 8.10 -1.47 7.09
C LYS A 37 6.85 -2.32 6.93
N SER A 38 5.68 -1.71 6.86
CA SER A 38 4.39 -2.36 6.61
C SER A 38 3.60 -1.52 5.62
N VAL A 39 2.77 -2.18 4.82
CA VAL A 39 1.83 -1.52 3.90
C VAL A 39 0.48 -2.15 4.14
N HIS A 40 -0.54 -1.34 4.39
CA HIS A 40 -1.93 -1.77 4.43
C HIS A 40 -2.61 -1.23 3.17
N ILE A 41 -3.42 -2.09 2.55
CA ILE A 41 -4.16 -1.82 1.32
C ILE A 41 -5.62 -2.15 1.55
N HIS A 42 -6.51 -1.31 1.04
CA HIS A 42 -7.97 -1.47 1.21
C HIS A 42 -8.56 -2.17 -0.03
N GLU A 43 -9.73 -1.69 -0.48
CA GLU A 43 -10.43 -2.18 -1.64
C GLU A 43 -9.71 -1.85 -2.95
N LEU A 44 -9.06 -2.83 -3.58
CA LEU A 44 -8.28 -2.62 -4.81
C LEU A 44 -9.12 -2.21 -6.03
N TYR A 45 -10.44 -2.36 -5.97
CA TYR A 45 -11.34 -1.85 -7.01
C TYR A 45 -11.55 -0.33 -6.91
N ASP A 46 -11.22 0.28 -5.77
CA ASP A 46 -11.41 1.71 -5.57
C ASP A 46 -10.51 2.51 -6.50
N LYS A 47 -11.14 3.38 -7.29
CA LYS A 47 -10.48 4.23 -8.27
C LYS A 47 -10.02 5.56 -7.68
N ASN A 48 -10.44 5.88 -6.47
CA ASN A 48 -10.03 7.10 -5.77
C ASN A 48 -8.58 7.01 -5.27
N TYR A 49 -8.08 5.80 -5.02
CA TYR A 49 -6.71 5.56 -4.58
C TYR A 49 -5.82 4.99 -5.71
N PRO A 50 -4.61 5.53 -5.94
CA PRO A 50 -3.79 5.18 -7.09
C PRO A 50 -2.94 3.91 -6.82
N TYR A 51 -3.59 2.75 -6.64
CA TYR A 51 -2.91 1.49 -6.30
C TYR A 51 -1.81 1.07 -7.28
N ARG A 52 -2.02 1.28 -8.59
CA ARG A 52 -0.99 0.99 -9.60
C ARG A 52 0.26 1.87 -9.40
N GLU A 53 0.09 3.13 -9.01
CA GLU A 53 1.21 3.99 -8.64
C GLU A 53 1.89 3.50 -7.34
N LEU A 54 1.10 3.13 -6.32
CA LEU A 54 1.65 2.58 -5.07
C LEU A 54 2.53 1.36 -5.32
N PHE A 55 2.04 0.38 -6.09
CA PHE A 55 2.80 -0.83 -6.34
C PHE A 55 4.05 -0.59 -7.17
N GLN A 56 4.01 0.33 -8.14
CA GLN A 56 5.21 0.75 -8.87
C GLN A 56 6.23 1.42 -7.94
N LEU A 57 5.79 2.33 -7.06
CA LEU A 57 6.64 3.01 -6.10
C LEU A 57 7.29 2.04 -5.09
N LEU A 58 6.53 1.06 -4.61
CA LEU A 58 7.06 0.00 -3.73
C LEU A 58 8.12 -0.84 -4.45
N LYS A 59 7.89 -1.20 -5.71
CA LYS A 59 8.86 -1.92 -6.55
C LYS A 59 10.13 -1.10 -6.75
N ASP A 60 10.00 0.18 -7.11
CA ASP A 60 11.12 1.12 -7.29
C ASP A 60 11.92 1.33 -5.99
N ALA A 61 11.25 1.26 -4.84
CA ALA A 61 11.88 1.35 -3.52
C ALA A 61 12.52 0.02 -3.05
N ASN A 62 12.49 -1.04 -3.85
CA ASN A 62 12.90 -2.40 -3.47
C ASN A 62 12.22 -2.89 -2.18
N TYR A 63 10.94 -2.55 -2.01
CA TYR A 63 10.15 -3.03 -0.89
C TYR A 63 9.98 -4.55 -0.97
N ASN A 64 10.44 -5.26 0.07
CA ASN A 64 10.51 -6.72 0.11
C ASN A 64 9.73 -7.34 1.30
N ARG A 65 8.67 -6.66 1.73
CA ARG A 65 7.83 -7.05 2.87
C ARG A 65 6.37 -7.22 2.41
N TYR A 66 5.45 -7.34 3.36
CA TYR A 66 4.06 -7.69 3.09
C TYR A 66 3.18 -6.45 2.88
N CYS A 67 2.27 -6.55 1.90
CA CYS A 67 1.06 -5.73 1.85
C CYS A 67 -0.08 -6.50 2.51
N LEU A 68 -0.74 -5.89 3.48
CA LEU A 68 -1.82 -6.47 4.27
C LEU A 68 -3.15 -5.93 3.76
N ALA A 69 -4.07 -6.82 3.41
CA ALA A 69 -5.43 -6.44 3.05
C ALA A 69 -6.20 -6.05 4.31
N GLU A 70 -6.45 -4.74 4.47
CA GLU A 70 -7.33 -4.17 5.48
C GLU A 70 -8.66 -3.86 4.78
N ILE A 71 -9.50 -4.89 4.65
CA ILE A 71 -10.81 -4.82 3.98
C ILE A 71 -11.91 -5.30 4.92
N ASP A 72 -13.15 -4.91 4.62
CA ASP A 72 -14.31 -5.28 5.42
C ASP A 72 -14.59 -6.80 5.38
N GLU A 73 -15.32 -7.27 6.38
CA GLU A 73 -15.75 -8.67 6.43
C GLU A 73 -16.69 -9.03 5.27
N SER A 74 -16.71 -10.30 4.93
CA SER A 74 -17.61 -10.83 3.89
C SER A 74 -18.21 -12.17 4.29
N PRO A 75 -19.49 -12.41 3.96
CA PRO A 75 -20.10 -13.73 4.13
C PRO A 75 -19.51 -14.81 3.20
N ASP A 76 -18.75 -14.41 2.17
CA ASP A 76 -18.07 -15.32 1.23
C ASP A 76 -16.59 -14.90 1.05
N PRO A 77 -15.75 -15.11 2.08
CA PRO A 77 -14.38 -14.59 2.11
C PRO A 77 -13.49 -15.27 1.05
N GLU A 78 -13.68 -16.55 0.78
CA GLU A 78 -12.87 -17.28 -0.21
C GLU A 78 -13.09 -16.72 -1.62
N ARG A 79 -14.35 -16.46 -1.99
CA ARG A 79 -14.66 -15.86 -3.29
C ARG A 79 -14.08 -14.46 -3.42
N ILE A 80 -14.21 -13.62 -2.38
CA ILE A 80 -13.63 -12.27 -2.41
C ILE A 80 -12.11 -12.34 -2.57
N MET A 81 -11.42 -13.19 -1.81
CA MET A 81 -9.97 -13.30 -1.90
C MET A 81 -9.49 -13.77 -3.28
N ARG A 82 -10.29 -14.54 -4.03
CA ARG A 82 -9.98 -14.89 -5.44
C ARG A 82 -10.00 -13.65 -6.34
N TYR A 83 -11.00 -12.78 -6.22
CA TYR A 83 -11.07 -11.53 -6.98
C TYR A 83 -10.01 -10.53 -6.53
N TYR A 84 -9.78 -10.41 -5.22
CA TYR A 84 -8.74 -9.56 -4.65
C TYR A 84 -7.36 -9.94 -5.17
N LYS A 85 -7.04 -11.24 -5.17
CA LYS A 85 -5.80 -11.77 -5.75
C LYS A 85 -5.71 -11.46 -7.25
N ALA A 86 -6.79 -11.63 -8.01
CA ALA A 86 -6.78 -11.33 -9.45
C ALA A 86 -6.50 -9.85 -9.74
N LEU A 87 -7.10 -8.93 -8.96
CA LEU A 87 -6.81 -7.50 -9.07
C LEU A 87 -5.39 -7.17 -8.63
N TRP A 88 -4.90 -7.76 -7.54
CA TRP A 88 -3.51 -7.64 -7.12
C TRP A 88 -2.55 -8.04 -8.24
N GLU A 89 -2.75 -9.21 -8.85
CA GLU A 89 -1.93 -9.73 -9.94
C GLU A 89 -1.97 -8.82 -11.19
N GLU A 90 -3.07 -8.12 -11.43
CA GLU A 90 -3.19 -7.14 -12.53
C GLU A 90 -2.51 -5.81 -12.21
N LEU A 91 -2.69 -5.30 -11.00
CA LEU A 91 -2.16 -4.00 -10.58
C LEU A 91 -0.66 -4.02 -10.31
N THR A 92 -0.08 -5.20 -10.05
CA THR A 92 1.35 -5.39 -9.77
C THR A 92 2.20 -5.80 -10.98
N LYS A 93 1.59 -5.88 -12.18
CA LYS A 93 2.30 -6.20 -13.43
C LYS A 93 3.42 -5.23 -13.75
#